data_AF-A0A415G0I3-F1
#
_entry.id   AF-A0A415G0I3-F1
#
_cell.length_a   1.000
_cell.length_b   1.000
_cell.length_c   1.000
_cell.angle_alpha   90.00
_cell.angle_beta   90.00
_cell.angle_gamma   90.00
#
_symmetry.space_group_name_H-M   'P 1'
#
loop_
_entity.id
_entity.type
_entity.pdbx_description
1 polymer ?
#
loop_
_entity_poly.entity_id
_entity_poly.type
_entity_poly.pdbx_seq_one_letter_code
_entity_poly.pdbx_strand_id
1 'polypeptide(L)'
;MTTKRTFQSLVAIFSLALILVSCGLAKSTAPRPTDTVGTNPDELKAKLAEIMENAGGTLETAEFASINSSCSHSGKTSYSVDLEIVKPQNKNRLAEAKWYSSESSPNDFSVTDIVLSDSENNVIKEYDLFKDILFTYADIEQYINHSSTCFKEALEASGYGADGYVERITISREQYNNNKLKASIKVTHKSDRTLKKYYQIQEDGMHIVKK
;
A
#
# COMPACT_ATOMS: atom_id res chain seq x y z
N MET A 1 -23.18 11.64 -29.65
CA MET A 1 -23.57 11.29 -28.26
C MET A 1 -22.53 10.33 -27.73
N THR A 2 -21.62 10.81 -26.90
CA THR A 2 -20.55 9.98 -26.32
C THR A 2 -21.11 9.37 -25.05
N THR A 3 -21.41 8.08 -25.07
CA THR A 3 -21.94 7.34 -23.92
C THR A 3 -20.88 7.35 -22.81
N LYS A 4 -21.12 8.11 -21.74
CA LYS A 4 -20.33 8.01 -20.51
C LYS A 4 -20.51 6.59 -19.96
N ARG A 5 -19.50 5.74 -20.13
CA ARG A 5 -19.43 4.45 -19.44
C ARG A 5 -19.24 4.75 -17.95
N THR A 6 -20.29 4.52 -17.17
CA THR A 6 -20.21 4.48 -15.71
C THR A 6 -19.46 3.21 -15.32
N PHE A 7 -18.21 3.34 -14.91
CA PHE A 7 -17.44 2.23 -14.32
C PHE A 7 -18.08 1.88 -12.97
N GLN A 8 -18.84 0.80 -12.93
CA GLN A 8 -19.32 0.22 -11.68
C GLN A 8 -18.28 -0.80 -11.20
N SER A 9 -17.68 -0.49 -10.05
CA SER A 9 -16.87 -1.34 -9.16
C SER A 9 -15.86 -2.28 -9.84
N LEU A 10 -14.58 -1.89 -9.85
CA LEU A 10 -13.49 -2.81 -10.17
C LEU A 10 -13.31 -3.74 -8.97
N VAL A 11 -13.56 -5.04 -9.17
CA VAL A 11 -13.28 -6.08 -8.17
C VAL A 11 -11.97 -6.73 -8.58
N ALA A 12 -10.91 -6.53 -7.79
CA ALA A 12 -9.66 -7.26 -7.97
C ALA A 12 -9.87 -8.70 -7.50
N ILE A 13 -9.74 -9.67 -8.41
CA ILE A 13 -9.77 -11.10 -8.08
C ILE A 13 -8.33 -11.59 -8.10
N PHE A 14 -7.80 -11.89 -6.92
CA PHE A 14 -6.46 -12.48 -6.78
C PHE A 14 -6.46 -13.89 -7.35
N SER A 15 -5.96 -14.05 -8.56
CA SER A 15 -5.64 -15.36 -9.12
C SER A 15 -4.28 -15.76 -8.55
N LEU A 16 -4.26 -16.57 -7.49
CA LEU A 16 -3.02 -17.05 -6.87
C LEU A 16 -2.33 -18.08 -7.78
N ALA A 17 -1.74 -17.63 -8.88
CA ALA A 17 -0.75 -18.40 -9.61
C ALA A 17 0.60 -18.11 -8.96
N LEU A 18 1.01 -18.97 -8.00
CA LEU A 18 2.37 -19.01 -7.46
C LEU A 18 3.33 -19.38 -8.58
N ILE A 19 3.68 -18.42 -9.43
CA ILE A 19 4.87 -18.55 -10.27
C ILE A 19 6.02 -18.06 -9.38
N LEU A 20 6.63 -19.00 -8.66
CA LEU A 20 7.91 -18.79 -7.99
C LEU A 20 8.98 -18.57 -9.08
N VAL A 21 9.00 -17.39 -9.69
CA VAL A 21 10.21 -16.90 -10.32
C VAL A 21 11.06 -16.38 -9.17
N SER A 22 11.70 -17.29 -8.43
CA SER A 22 12.85 -16.92 -7.62
C SER A 22 14.02 -16.66 -8.58
N CYS A 23 13.92 -15.60 -9.39
CA CYS A 23 15.13 -14.85 -9.71
C CYS A 23 15.67 -14.47 -8.34
N GLY A 24 16.92 -14.85 -8.04
CA GLY A 24 17.55 -14.57 -6.75
C GLY A 24 17.62 -13.07 -6.52
N LEU A 25 16.53 -12.47 -6.07
CA LEU A 25 16.44 -11.09 -5.65
C LEU A 25 17.26 -10.97 -4.36
N ALA A 26 18.17 -10.01 -4.35
CA ALA A 26 19.07 -9.81 -3.23
C ALA A 26 18.25 -9.67 -1.94
N LYS A 27 18.52 -10.54 -0.96
CA LYS A 27 18.01 -10.32 0.40
C LYS A 27 18.54 -8.97 0.85
N SER A 28 17.63 -8.03 1.09
CA SER A 28 17.97 -6.73 1.67
C SER A 28 18.83 -6.94 2.92
N THR A 29 19.99 -6.29 2.99
CA THR A 29 20.87 -6.31 4.17
C THR A 29 20.48 -5.26 5.21
N ALA A 30 19.44 -4.47 4.93
CA ALA A 30 18.95 -3.45 5.83
C ALA A 30 18.47 -4.06 7.16
N PRO A 31 18.74 -3.40 8.31
CA PRO A 31 18.22 -3.83 9.59
C PRO A 31 16.70 -3.90 9.56
N ARG A 32 16.13 -4.83 10.33
CA ARG A 32 14.67 -4.98 10.44
C ARG A 32 14.07 -3.68 11.00
N PRO A 33 12.94 -3.20 10.46
CA PRO A 33 12.21 -2.09 11.07
C PRO A 33 11.85 -2.37 12.53
N THR A 34 11.81 -1.33 13.33
CA THR A 34 11.35 -1.39 14.73
C THR A 34 9.87 -1.02 14.88
N ASP A 35 9.27 -0.47 13.83
CA ASP A 35 7.87 -0.02 13.76
C ASP A 35 7.36 -0.16 12.32
N THR A 36 6.10 0.22 12.05
CA THR A 36 5.55 0.29 10.69
C THR A 36 6.44 1.13 9.78
N VAL A 37 6.84 0.56 8.64
CA VAL A 37 7.61 1.27 7.62
C VAL A 37 6.82 2.50 7.16
N GLY A 38 7.36 3.70 7.41
CA GLY A 38 6.64 4.96 7.24
C GLY A 38 6.44 5.76 8.52
N THR A 39 6.81 5.23 9.69
CA THR A 39 7.05 6.09 10.88
C THR A 39 8.20 7.06 10.58
N ASN A 40 9.16 6.66 9.74
CA ASN A 40 10.13 7.55 9.09
C ASN A 40 9.78 7.71 7.58
N PRO A 41 9.56 8.94 7.08
CA PRO A 41 9.30 9.21 5.66
C PRO A 41 10.36 8.64 4.71
N ASP A 42 11.64 8.79 5.07
CA ASP A 42 12.77 8.34 4.23
C ASP A 42 12.80 6.81 4.13
N GLU A 43 12.40 6.12 5.20
CA GLU A 43 12.33 4.66 5.23
C GLU A 43 11.26 4.13 4.28
N LEU A 44 10.06 4.74 4.28
CA LEU A 44 9.00 4.34 3.35
C LEU A 44 9.40 4.64 1.91
N LYS A 45 9.94 5.84 1.62
CA LYS A 45 10.42 6.18 0.28
C LYS A 45 11.47 5.18 -0.21
N ALA A 46 12.47 4.86 0.60
CA ALA A 46 13.50 3.89 0.25
C ALA A 46 12.91 2.49 0.02
N LYS A 47 11.95 2.07 0.85
CA LYS A 47 11.29 0.77 0.70
C LYS A 47 10.45 0.68 -0.58
N LEU A 48 9.75 1.75 -0.95
CA LEU A 48 9.02 1.81 -2.23
C LEU A 48 9.96 1.67 -3.42
N ALA A 49 11.10 2.38 -3.40
CA ALA A 49 12.12 2.28 -4.45
C ALA A 49 12.68 0.85 -4.57
N GLU A 50 13.03 0.23 -3.43
CA GLU A 50 13.53 -1.15 -3.38
C GLU A 50 12.51 -2.16 -3.94
N ILE A 51 11.22 -2.05 -3.58
CA ILE A 51 10.19 -2.96 -4.11
C ILE A 51 10.01 -2.77 -5.61
N MET A 52 10.04 -1.51 -6.10
CA MET A 52 9.94 -1.23 -7.53
C MET A 52 11.12 -1.78 -8.32
N GLU A 53 12.35 -1.67 -7.80
CA GLU A 53 13.55 -2.25 -8.41
C GLU A 53 13.41 -3.78 -8.53
N ASN A 54 12.95 -4.43 -7.45
CA ASN A 54 12.68 -5.87 -7.42
C ASN A 54 11.55 -6.28 -8.39
N ALA A 55 10.58 -5.40 -8.66
CA ALA A 55 9.56 -5.59 -9.69
C ALA A 55 10.04 -5.29 -11.13
N GLY A 56 11.30 -4.88 -11.29
CA GLY A 56 11.91 -4.55 -12.58
C GLY A 56 11.51 -3.18 -13.12
N GLY A 57 11.21 -2.23 -12.23
CA GLY A 57 10.87 -0.84 -12.55
C GLY A 57 11.64 0.16 -11.67
N THR A 58 11.16 1.40 -11.64
CA THR A 58 11.72 2.49 -10.83
C THR A 58 10.59 3.24 -10.12
N LEU A 59 10.90 3.95 -9.03
CA LEU A 59 9.91 4.73 -8.29
C LEU A 59 9.39 5.91 -9.13
N GLU A 60 10.25 6.49 -9.97
CA GLU A 60 9.98 7.64 -10.81
C GLU A 60 8.93 7.35 -11.89
N THR A 61 8.90 6.12 -12.39
CA THR A 61 7.97 5.68 -13.44
C THR A 61 6.84 4.81 -12.90
N ALA A 62 6.76 4.60 -11.59
CA ALA A 62 5.77 3.73 -10.98
C ALA A 62 4.37 4.35 -11.04
N GLU A 63 3.41 3.52 -11.44
CA GLU A 63 1.98 3.82 -11.33
C GLU A 63 1.37 2.81 -10.35
N PHE A 64 0.81 3.32 -9.26
CA PHE A 64 0.25 2.56 -8.16
C PHE A 64 -1.28 2.59 -8.21
N ALA A 65 -1.92 1.45 -7.94
CA ALA A 65 -3.34 1.36 -7.62
C ALA A 65 -3.56 1.41 -6.09
N SER A 66 -2.62 0.87 -5.31
CA SER A 66 -2.62 1.00 -3.86
C SER A 66 -1.23 0.81 -3.26
N ILE A 67 -1.04 1.41 -2.09
CA ILE A 67 0.13 1.22 -1.22
C ILE A 67 -0.39 0.86 0.16
N ASN A 68 0.06 -0.25 0.71
CA ASN A 68 -0.21 -0.66 2.08
C ASN A 68 1.11 -0.94 2.79
N SER A 69 1.42 -0.18 3.84
CA SER A 69 2.51 -0.52 4.75
C SER A 69 1.93 -0.91 6.09
N SER A 70 2.38 -2.03 6.65
CA SER A 70 1.84 -2.54 7.91
C SER A 70 2.87 -3.22 8.81
N CYS A 71 2.60 -3.20 10.11
CA CYS A 71 3.21 -4.08 11.08
C CYS A 71 2.15 -4.89 11.81
N SER A 72 2.53 -6.06 12.32
CA SER A 72 1.66 -6.91 13.14
C SER A 72 2.44 -7.39 14.36
N HIS A 73 1.91 -7.10 15.55
CA HIS A 73 2.45 -7.57 16.83
C HIS A 73 1.73 -8.81 17.38
N SER A 74 0.73 -9.32 16.65
CA SER A 74 -0.06 -10.48 17.07
C SER A 74 0.70 -11.77 16.80
N GLY A 75 1.30 -12.35 17.84
CA GLY A 75 2.16 -13.52 17.72
C GLY A 75 3.60 -13.10 17.47
N LYS A 76 4.19 -13.49 16.33
CA LYS A 76 5.52 -13.02 15.95
C LYS A 76 5.42 -11.69 15.22
N THR A 77 6.28 -10.74 15.59
CA THR A 77 6.35 -9.44 14.92
C THR A 77 6.67 -9.63 13.45
N SER A 78 5.86 -9.01 12.59
CA SER A 78 6.10 -8.97 11.15
C SER A 78 5.77 -7.61 10.57
N TYR A 79 6.40 -7.32 9.43
CA TYR A 79 6.28 -6.09 8.68
C TYR A 79 6.00 -6.43 7.23
N SER A 80 5.14 -5.66 6.57
CA SER A 80 4.94 -5.77 5.12
C SER A 80 4.77 -4.41 4.48
N VAL A 81 5.18 -4.34 3.23
CA VAL A 81 4.77 -3.29 2.31
C VAL A 81 4.26 -3.99 1.06
N ASP A 82 2.97 -3.80 0.78
CA ASP A 82 2.24 -4.41 -0.32
C ASP A 82 1.83 -3.30 -1.30
N LEU A 83 2.29 -3.41 -2.54
CA LEU A 83 2.03 -2.43 -3.61
C LEU A 83 1.23 -3.11 -4.71
N GLU A 84 0.10 -2.52 -5.10
CA GLU A 84 -0.54 -2.87 -6.37
C GLU A 84 -0.03 -1.90 -7.42
N ILE A 85 0.71 -2.41 -8.40
CA ILE A 85 1.44 -1.61 -9.39
C ILE A 85 1.05 -2.00 -10.81
N VAL A 86 1.12 -1.03 -11.73
CA VAL A 86 1.22 -1.37 -13.15
C VAL A 86 2.53 -2.12 -13.38
N LYS A 87 2.47 -3.27 -14.05
CA LYS A 87 3.67 -4.06 -14.34
C LYS A 87 4.62 -3.23 -15.20
N PRO A 88 5.89 -3.03 -14.79
CA PRO A 88 6.83 -2.23 -15.57
C PRO A 88 7.03 -2.75 -17.00
N GLN A 89 6.92 -4.07 -17.20
CA GLN A 89 7.11 -4.72 -18.50
C GLN A 89 5.81 -4.87 -19.29
N ASN A 90 4.65 -4.57 -18.71
CA ASN A 90 3.36 -4.67 -19.38
C ASN A 90 2.32 -3.71 -18.77
N LYS A 91 2.17 -2.55 -19.41
CA LYS A 91 1.26 -1.48 -18.97
C LYS A 91 -0.22 -1.89 -18.86
N ASN A 92 -0.64 -2.97 -19.53
CA ASN A 92 -2.01 -3.49 -19.49
C ASN A 92 -2.28 -4.45 -18.32
N ARG A 93 -1.30 -4.67 -17.44
CA ARG A 93 -1.39 -5.62 -16.32
C ARG A 93 -1.05 -4.93 -15.01
N LEU A 94 -1.74 -5.33 -13.95
CA LEU A 94 -1.33 -5.02 -12.59
C LEU A 94 -0.59 -6.22 -11.98
N ALA A 95 0.24 -5.94 -10.99
CA ALA A 95 0.86 -6.93 -10.11
C ALA A 95 0.84 -6.45 -8.66
N GLU A 96 0.80 -7.40 -7.74
CA GLU A 96 1.12 -7.18 -6.34
C GLU A 96 2.62 -7.37 -6.16
N ALA A 97 3.34 -6.29 -5.87
CA ALA A 97 4.74 -6.31 -5.48
C ALA A 97 4.81 -6.13 -3.95
N LYS A 98 5.34 -7.15 -3.27
CA LYS A 98 5.31 -7.25 -1.83
C LYS A 98 6.72 -7.41 -1.27
N TRP A 99 6.97 -6.68 -0.20
CA TRP A 99 8.04 -6.97 0.75
C TRP A 99 7.43 -7.46 2.06
N TYR A 100 8.05 -8.47 2.66
CA TYR A 100 7.67 -9.02 3.95
C TYR A 100 8.91 -9.31 4.79
N SER A 101 8.81 -9.07 6.10
CA SER A 101 9.90 -9.37 7.03
C SER A 101 9.36 -9.86 8.36
N SER A 102 9.87 -11.02 8.79
CA SER A 102 9.65 -11.58 10.13
C SER A 102 10.94 -12.24 10.65
N GLU A 103 10.88 -12.84 11.83
CA GLU A 103 11.97 -13.68 12.34
C GLU A 103 12.31 -14.87 11.44
N SER A 104 11.28 -15.54 10.89
CA SER A 104 11.45 -16.76 10.11
C SER A 104 11.65 -16.52 8.62
N SER A 105 11.23 -15.35 8.11
CA SER A 105 11.44 -14.95 6.72
C SER A 105 11.91 -13.50 6.68
N PRO A 106 13.22 -13.26 6.91
CA PRO A 106 13.76 -11.91 6.86
C PRO A 106 13.88 -11.42 5.41
N ASN A 107 13.30 -10.26 5.15
CA ASN A 107 13.45 -9.52 3.88
C ASN A 107 13.09 -10.37 2.65
N ASP A 108 11.89 -10.91 2.66
CA ASP A 108 11.30 -11.68 1.58
C ASP A 108 10.58 -10.76 0.59
N PHE A 109 10.70 -11.06 -0.70
CA PHE A 109 10.13 -10.28 -1.79
C PHE A 109 9.37 -11.18 -2.74
N SER A 110 8.21 -10.73 -3.19
CA SER A 110 7.40 -11.45 -4.15
C SER A 110 6.69 -10.50 -5.10
N VAL A 111 6.54 -10.91 -6.36
CA VAL A 111 5.74 -10.20 -7.36
C VAL A 111 4.74 -11.19 -7.94
N THR A 112 3.45 -10.89 -7.83
CA THR A 112 2.36 -11.78 -8.29
C THR A 112 1.43 -11.02 -9.22
N ASP A 113 1.03 -11.63 -10.34
CA ASP A 113 0.13 -10.99 -11.30
C ASP A 113 -1.29 -10.83 -10.73
N ILE A 114 -1.90 -9.66 -10.95
CA ILE A 114 -3.29 -9.37 -10.59
C ILE A 114 -4.15 -9.48 -11.83
N VAL A 115 -5.25 -10.23 -11.72
CA VAL A 115 -6.31 -10.28 -12.73
C VAL A 115 -7.42 -9.34 -12.28
N LEU A 116 -7.62 -8.28 -13.05
CA LEU A 116 -8.73 -7.35 -12.83
C LEU A 116 -9.99 -7.85 -13.52
N SER A 117 -11.13 -7.67 -12.87
CA SER A 117 -12.44 -7.89 -13.44
C SER A 117 -13.41 -6.76 -13.13
N ASP A 118 -14.36 -6.50 -14.02
CA ASP A 118 -15.50 -5.65 -13.74
C ASP A 118 -16.55 -6.36 -12.84
N SER A 119 -17.63 -5.67 -12.51
CA SER A 119 -18.73 -6.23 -11.71
C SER A 119 -19.46 -7.42 -12.36
N GLU A 120 -19.28 -7.63 -13.67
CA GLU A 120 -19.84 -8.76 -14.42
C GLU A 120 -18.84 -9.93 -14.56
N ASN A 121 -17.67 -9.84 -13.92
CA ASN A 121 -16.54 -10.77 -14.01
C ASN A 121 -15.85 -10.81 -15.38
N ASN A 122 -16.03 -9.78 -16.22
CA ASN A 122 -15.25 -9.68 -17.45
C ASN A 122 -13.83 -9.25 -17.11
N VAL A 123 -12.85 -10.01 -17.60
CA VAL A 123 -11.43 -9.71 -17.39
C VAL A 123 -11.07 -8.41 -18.09
N ILE A 124 -10.51 -7.48 -17.33
CA ILE A 124 -10.00 -6.20 -17.82
C ILE A 124 -8.57 -6.42 -18.32
N LYS A 125 -8.33 -6.06 -19.58
CA LYS A 125 -7.09 -6.35 -20.31
C LYS A 125 -6.42 -5.12 -20.91
N GLU A 126 -6.99 -3.94 -20.71
CA GLU A 126 -6.53 -2.69 -21.32
C GLU A 126 -6.33 -1.63 -20.23
N TYR A 127 -5.18 -0.95 -20.29
CA TYR A 127 -4.80 0.10 -19.36
C TYR A 127 -5.86 1.21 -19.24
N ASP A 128 -6.46 1.61 -20.35
CA ASP A 128 -7.46 2.67 -20.38
C ASP A 128 -8.71 2.37 -19.53
N LEU A 129 -8.95 1.10 -19.19
CA LEU A 129 -10.08 0.69 -18.37
C LEU A 129 -9.80 0.73 -16.85
N PHE A 130 -8.55 0.92 -16.43
CA PHE A 130 -8.20 1.02 -15.01
C PHE A 130 -7.27 2.20 -14.67
N LYS A 131 -6.80 2.97 -15.65
CA LYS A 131 -5.88 4.10 -15.40
C LYS A 131 -6.39 5.15 -14.42
N ASP A 132 -7.71 5.31 -14.30
CA ASP A 132 -8.32 6.31 -13.44
C ASP A 132 -8.18 6.00 -11.93
N ILE A 133 -7.86 4.76 -11.55
CA ILE A 133 -7.55 4.40 -10.16
C ILE A 133 -6.06 4.53 -9.84
N LEU A 134 -5.22 4.86 -10.82
CA LEU A 134 -3.79 4.94 -10.65
C LEU A 134 -3.33 6.30 -10.11
N PHE A 135 -2.20 6.29 -9.43
CA PHE A 135 -1.47 7.47 -8.97
C PHE A 135 0.04 7.21 -9.01
N THR A 136 0.83 8.27 -8.97
CA THR A 136 2.29 8.24 -9.00
C THR A 136 2.85 8.57 -7.62
N TYR A 137 4.17 8.43 -7.44
CA TYR A 137 4.83 8.89 -6.22
C TYR A 137 4.62 10.40 -5.98
N ALA A 138 4.63 11.21 -7.04
CA ALA A 138 4.42 12.66 -6.93
C ALA A 138 3.04 13.02 -6.36
N ASP A 139 2.01 12.23 -6.68
CA ASP A 139 0.65 12.44 -6.16
C ASP A 139 0.54 12.18 -4.65
N ILE A 140 1.45 11.38 -4.08
CA ILE A 140 1.40 10.94 -2.67
C ILE A 140 2.56 11.48 -1.83
N GLU A 141 3.48 12.23 -2.42
CA GLU A 141 4.70 12.69 -1.75
C GLU A 141 4.38 13.42 -0.44
N GLN A 142 3.34 14.27 -0.45
CA GLN A 142 2.88 14.97 0.75
C GLN A 142 2.40 14.03 1.88
N TYR A 143 1.78 12.89 1.56
CA TYR A 143 1.34 11.91 2.55
C TYR A 143 2.51 11.16 3.17
N ILE A 144 3.57 10.95 2.40
CA ILE A 144 4.79 10.28 2.87
C ILE A 144 5.65 11.24 3.70
N ASN A 145 5.88 12.47 3.22
CA ASN A 145 6.74 13.44 3.90
C ASN A 145 6.24 13.82 5.29
N HIS A 146 4.92 13.78 5.51
CA HIS A 146 4.29 14.11 6.79
C HIS A 146 3.74 12.88 7.54
N SER A 147 4.10 11.67 7.12
CA SER A 147 3.59 10.43 7.70
C SER A 147 3.87 10.34 9.19
N SER A 148 5.07 10.75 9.64
CA SER A 148 5.48 10.75 11.04
C SER A 148 4.57 11.60 11.93
N THR A 149 4.24 12.82 11.48
CA THR A 149 3.29 13.72 12.15
C THR A 149 1.92 13.08 12.24
N CYS A 150 1.39 12.58 11.13
CA CYS A 150 0.06 11.97 11.10
C CYS A 150 -0.01 10.70 11.97
N PHE A 151 1.06 9.91 12.04
CA PHE A 151 1.15 8.71 12.86
C PHE A 151 1.08 9.05 14.35
N LYS A 152 1.83 10.08 14.76
CA LYS A 152 1.79 10.61 16.13
C LYS A 152 0.40 11.11 16.48
N GLU A 153 -0.21 11.93 15.63
CA GLU A 153 -1.57 12.45 15.86
C GLU A 153 -2.61 11.33 15.94
N ALA A 154 -2.52 10.32 15.08
CA ALA A 154 -3.42 9.17 15.08
C ALA A 154 -3.30 8.36 16.38
N LEU A 155 -2.08 8.15 16.87
CA LEU A 155 -1.82 7.45 18.12
C LEU A 155 -2.33 8.26 19.32
N GLU A 156 -2.10 9.57 19.36
CA GLU A 156 -2.63 10.47 20.39
C GLU A 156 -4.17 10.49 20.39
N ALA A 157 -4.79 10.68 19.23
CA ALA A 157 -6.24 10.67 19.07
C ALA A 157 -6.89 9.32 19.42
N SER A 158 -6.11 8.22 19.35
CA SER A 158 -6.59 6.90 19.76
C SER A 158 -6.84 6.78 21.25
N GLY A 159 -6.15 7.56 22.08
CA GLY A 159 -6.18 7.40 23.53
C GLY A 159 -5.54 6.10 24.02
N TYR A 160 -4.89 5.31 23.15
CA TYR A 160 -4.20 4.09 23.55
C TYR A 160 -2.81 4.37 24.15
N GLY A 161 -2.25 5.56 23.92
CA GLY A 161 -0.96 5.94 24.49
C GLY A 161 0.14 4.91 24.19
N ALA A 162 0.87 4.49 25.22
CA ALA A 162 1.93 3.49 25.10
C ALA A 162 1.43 2.08 24.75
N ASP A 163 0.13 1.80 24.92
CA ASP A 163 -0.49 0.52 24.60
C ASP A 163 -1.00 0.45 23.15
N GLY A 164 -0.93 1.56 22.41
CA GLY A 164 -1.23 1.62 20.99
C GLY A 164 0.00 1.48 20.10
N TYR A 165 -0.23 1.15 18.84
CA TYR A 165 0.75 1.29 17.76
C TYR A 165 0.04 1.58 16.44
N VAL A 166 0.74 2.22 15.51
CA VAL A 166 0.26 2.37 14.14
C VAL A 166 0.43 1.02 13.45
N GLU A 167 -0.68 0.36 13.13
CA GLU A 167 -0.67 -0.95 12.47
C GLU A 167 -0.48 -0.81 10.96
N ARG A 168 -1.08 0.21 10.35
CA ARG A 168 -1.11 0.34 8.88
C ARG A 168 -1.26 1.77 8.42
N ILE A 169 -0.57 2.11 7.32
CA ILE A 169 -0.97 3.19 6.41
C ILE A 169 -1.44 2.58 5.09
N THR A 170 -2.57 3.06 4.57
CA THR A 170 -3.12 2.70 3.27
C THR A 170 -3.29 3.95 2.44
N ILE A 171 -2.77 3.94 1.21
CA ILE A 171 -2.95 5.01 0.22
C ILE A 171 -3.55 4.40 -1.04
N SER A 172 -4.71 4.90 -1.47
CA SER A 172 -5.37 4.47 -2.70
C SER A 172 -6.41 5.49 -3.17
N ARG A 173 -6.88 5.33 -4.40
CA ARG A 173 -8.06 6.06 -4.89
C ARG A 173 -9.33 5.32 -4.46
N GLU A 174 -10.25 6.03 -3.81
CA GLU A 174 -11.56 5.47 -3.46
C GLU A 174 -12.50 5.45 -4.68
N GLN A 175 -12.83 4.27 -5.18
CA GLN A 175 -13.75 4.10 -6.32
C GLN A 175 -15.12 4.77 -6.08
N TYR A 176 -15.65 4.68 -4.85
CA TYR A 176 -16.98 5.21 -4.51
C TYR A 176 -17.01 6.72 -4.25
N ASN A 177 -15.86 7.40 -4.34
CA ASN A 177 -15.72 8.81 -4.00
C ASN A 177 -14.98 9.58 -5.10
N ASN A 178 -15.47 9.46 -6.34
CA ASN A 178 -14.93 10.12 -7.53
C ASN A 178 -13.43 9.85 -7.77
N ASN A 179 -12.94 8.65 -7.45
CA ASN A 179 -11.53 8.26 -7.57
C ASN A 179 -10.58 9.24 -6.84
N LYS A 180 -11.05 9.85 -5.74
CA LYS A 180 -10.23 10.74 -4.95
C LYS A 180 -9.14 9.95 -4.24
N LEU A 181 -7.90 10.41 -4.39
CA LEU A 181 -6.75 9.86 -3.69
C LEU A 181 -6.87 10.17 -2.20
N LYS A 182 -6.71 9.15 -1.37
CA LYS A 182 -6.74 9.29 0.09
C LYS A 182 -5.66 8.45 0.73
N ALA A 183 -5.22 8.93 1.89
CA ALA A 183 -4.41 8.16 2.82
C ALA A 183 -5.17 7.96 4.13
N SER A 184 -5.02 6.79 4.74
CA SER A 184 -5.61 6.47 6.03
C SER A 184 -4.65 5.67 6.90
N ILE A 185 -4.77 5.87 8.21
CA ILE A 185 -3.96 5.24 9.24
C ILE A 185 -4.86 4.36 10.09
N LYS A 186 -4.44 3.13 10.33
CA LYS A 186 -5.02 2.22 11.31
C LYS A 186 -4.15 2.19 12.55
N VAL A 187 -4.74 2.49 13.70
CA VAL A 187 -4.11 2.34 15.01
C VAL A 187 -4.77 1.19 15.75
N THR A 188 -3.97 0.35 16.40
CA THR A 188 -4.46 -0.86 17.08
C THR A 188 -3.88 -0.94 18.49
N HIS A 189 -4.67 -1.44 19.42
CA HIS A 189 -4.23 -1.73 20.78
C HIS A 189 -3.39 -3.03 20.83
N LYS A 190 -2.31 -3.04 21.60
CA LYS A 190 -1.38 -4.19 21.69
C LYS A 190 -2.02 -5.45 22.27
N SER A 191 -2.95 -5.30 23.22
CA SER A 191 -3.59 -6.45 23.88
C SER A 191 -4.75 -7.07 23.09
N ASP A 192 -5.35 -6.33 22.17
CA ASP A 192 -6.55 -6.79 21.45
C ASP A 192 -6.64 -6.13 20.07
N ARG A 193 -6.54 -6.96 19.02
CA ARG A 193 -6.62 -6.50 17.62
C ARG A 193 -8.01 -6.00 17.21
N THR A 194 -9.04 -6.32 17.99
CA THR A 194 -10.40 -5.81 17.76
C THR A 194 -10.52 -4.35 18.19
N LEU A 195 -9.68 -3.90 19.12
CA LEU A 195 -9.55 -2.51 19.53
C LEU A 195 -8.69 -1.75 18.51
N LYS A 196 -9.36 -1.30 17.45
CA LYS A 196 -8.74 -0.58 16.33
C LYS A 196 -9.51 0.69 16.00
N LYS A 197 -8.79 1.73 15.61
CA LYS A 197 -9.31 3.00 15.15
C LYS A 197 -8.71 3.37 13.80
N TYR A 198 -9.48 4.07 12.99
CA TYR A 198 -9.09 4.49 11.64
C TYR A 198 -9.16 6.01 11.55
N TYR A 199 -8.11 6.60 11.00
CA TYR A 199 -7.99 8.04 10.79
C TYR A 199 -7.70 8.31 9.33
N GLN A 200 -8.45 9.21 8.72
CA GLN A 200 -8.13 9.70 7.39
C GLN A 200 -7.11 10.81 7.52
N ILE A 201 -6.14 10.89 6.60
CA ILE A 201 -5.24 12.03 6.47
C ILE A 201 -5.93 13.12 5.65
N GLN A 202 -5.72 14.39 6.02
CA GLN A 202 -6.21 15.55 5.28
C GLN A 202 -5.59 15.59 3.87
N GLU A 203 -6.24 16.29 2.94
CA GLU A 203 -5.83 16.30 1.53
C GLU A 203 -4.47 16.95 1.27
N ASP A 204 -4.01 17.82 2.16
CA ASP A 204 -2.66 18.40 2.15
C ASP A 204 -1.60 17.46 2.75
N GLY A 205 -2.01 16.31 3.27
CA GLY A 205 -1.15 15.32 3.90
C GLY A 205 -0.62 15.71 5.28
N MET A 206 -0.89 16.92 5.78
CA MET A 206 -0.17 17.47 6.95
C MET A 206 -0.67 16.93 8.29
N HIS A 207 -1.97 16.67 8.39
CA HIS A 207 -2.64 16.28 9.63
C HIS A 207 -3.67 15.19 9.40
N ILE A 208 -4.10 14.52 10.47
CA ILE A 208 -5.30 13.68 10.41
C ILE A 208 -6.57 14.54 10.38
N VAL A 209 -7.64 13.99 9.82
CA VAL A 209 -9.00 14.53 9.97
C VAL A 209 -9.47 14.19 11.39
N LYS A 210 -9.49 15.19 12.26
CA LYS A 210 -10.01 15.05 13.64
C LYS A 210 -11.53 14.96 13.58
N LYS A 211 -12.09 13.96 14.25
CA LYS A 211 -13.54 13.78 14.41
C LYS A 211 -14.00 14.41 15.72
#